data_AF-A0A377XMP1-F1
#
_entry.id   AF-A0A377XMP1-F1
#
_cell.length_a   1.000
_cell.length_b   1.000
_cell.length_c   1.000
_cell.angle_alpha   90.00
_cell.angle_beta   90.00
_cell.angle_gamma   90.00
#
_symmetry.space_group_name_H-M   'P 1'
#
loop_
_entity.id
_entity.type
_entity.pdbx_description
1 polymer ?
#
loop_
_entity_poly.entity_id
_entity_poly.type
_entity_poly.pdbx_seq_one_letter_code
_entity_poly.pdbx_strand_id
1 'polypeptide(L)'
;MGTLGAGMVLGREGPMVQLGGNIGRMVLDVFRMRSPEARHTLLATGAASGLSVAFNAPLAGILFIIEEMRPQFRYNLISIKAVFTGVIMSSIVFRIFNGEAAIIEVGKLSNAPVNTLWLYLVLGMLFGCFGPLFNFLVLRTQDLFQRIHGGNIKKWGVDWRINRRALRSAGADAALRGGRWL
;
A
#
# COMPACT_ATOMS: atom_id res chain seq x y z
N MET A 1 10.49 13.90 -8.37
CA MET A 1 9.77 15.08 -7.84
C MET A 1 8.72 15.57 -8.85
N GLY A 2 7.82 14.70 -9.32
CA GLY A 2 6.86 15.05 -10.38
C GLY A 2 5.54 15.57 -9.81
N THR A 3 4.64 14.66 -9.44
CA THR A 3 3.29 14.99 -8.98
C THR A 3 3.24 15.51 -7.54
N LEU A 4 3.99 14.89 -6.61
CA LEU A 4 4.08 15.34 -5.21
C LEU A 4 4.76 16.71 -5.06
N GLY A 5 5.79 16.98 -5.88
CA GLY A 5 6.48 18.27 -5.89
C GLY A 5 5.66 19.39 -6.53
N ALA A 6 4.70 19.04 -7.41
CA ALA A 6 3.78 19.98 -8.04
C ALA A 6 2.57 20.34 -7.15
N GLY A 7 2.50 19.84 -5.91
CA GLY A 7 1.42 20.15 -4.98
C GLY A 7 0.09 19.46 -5.26
N MET A 8 0.10 18.35 -6.01
CA MET A 8 -1.12 17.55 -6.22
C MET A 8 -1.58 16.90 -4.91
N VAL A 9 -2.90 16.70 -4.76
CA VAL A 9 -3.51 16.07 -3.58
C VAL A 9 -3.25 14.55 -3.60
N LEU A 10 -2.05 14.16 -3.21
CA LEU A 10 -1.57 12.78 -3.19
C LEU A 10 -0.70 12.54 -1.95
N GLY A 11 -0.82 11.36 -1.35
CA GLY A 11 0.05 10.91 -0.27
C GLY A 11 1.36 10.30 -0.80
N ARG A 12 2.42 10.37 0.01
CA ARG A 12 3.69 9.66 -0.25
C ARG A 12 3.60 8.14 -0.04
N GLU A 13 2.51 7.66 0.54
CA GLU A 13 2.27 6.26 0.91
C GLU A 13 2.35 5.30 -0.28
N GLY A 14 1.56 5.55 -1.33
CA GLY A 14 1.50 4.68 -2.51
C GLY A 14 2.88 4.49 -3.16
N PRO A 15 3.60 5.57 -3.49
CA PRO A 15 4.95 5.48 -4.04
C PRO A 15 5.94 4.74 -3.14
N MET A 16 5.90 4.96 -1.82
CA MET A 16 6.83 4.35 -0.87
C MET A 16 6.59 2.85 -0.71
N VAL A 17 5.32 2.42 -0.66
CA VAL A 17 4.95 0.99 -0.61
C VAL A 17 5.41 0.26 -1.88
N GLN A 18 5.16 0.84 -3.06
CA GLN A 18 5.59 0.24 -4.33
C GLN A 18 7.11 0.21 -4.47
N LEU A 19 7.81 1.29 -4.09
CA LEU A 19 9.26 1.35 -4.12
C LEU A 19 9.87 0.31 -3.16
N GLY A 20 9.37 0.23 -1.92
CA GLY A 20 9.81 -0.74 -0.93
C GLY A 20 9.60 -2.18 -1.41
N GLY A 21 8.43 -2.50 -1.97
CA GLY A 21 8.17 -3.80 -2.57
C GLY A 21 9.14 -4.13 -3.72
N ASN A 22 9.39 -3.17 -4.62
CA ASN A 22 10.34 -3.35 -5.71
C ASN A 22 11.78 -3.56 -5.22
N ILE A 23 12.21 -2.89 -4.15
CA ILE A 23 13.51 -3.14 -3.52
C ILE A 23 13.56 -4.56 -2.94
N GLY A 24 12.50 -5.01 -2.26
CA GLY A 24 12.40 -6.39 -1.79
C GLY A 24 12.51 -7.41 -2.93
N ARG A 25 11.90 -7.12 -4.08
CA ARG A 25 12.03 -7.94 -5.29
C ARG A 25 13.44 -7.89 -5.88
N MET A 26 14.06 -6.72 -5.93
CA MET A 26 15.43 -6.54 -6.41
C MET A 26 16.42 -7.36 -5.58
N VAL A 27 16.31 -7.32 -4.25
CA VAL A 27 17.14 -8.12 -3.34
C VAL A 27 16.96 -9.61 -3.64
N LEU A 28 15.72 -10.07 -3.78
CA LEU A 28 15.45 -11.47 -4.13
C LEU A 28 16.13 -11.89 -5.45
N ASP A 29 16.06 -11.04 -6.48
CA ASP A 29 16.62 -11.31 -7.81
C ASP A 29 18.16 -11.27 -7.79
N VAL A 30 18.77 -10.32 -7.06
CA VAL A 30 20.23 -10.21 -6.87
C VAL A 30 20.79 -11.45 -6.17
N PHE A 31 20.13 -11.91 -5.10
CA PHE A 31 20.52 -13.12 -4.37
C PHE A 31 20.01 -14.42 -5.02
N ARG A 32 19.33 -14.33 -6.19
CA ARG A 32 18.80 -15.45 -6.98
C ARG A 32 17.97 -16.45 -6.17
N MET A 33 17.21 -15.96 -5.19
CA MET A 33 16.36 -16.81 -4.35
C MET A 33 15.14 -17.29 -5.14
N ARG A 34 14.98 -18.62 -5.27
CA ARG A 34 13.89 -19.23 -6.05
C ARG A 34 12.67 -19.64 -5.22
N SER A 35 12.75 -19.58 -3.90
CA SER A 35 11.62 -19.93 -3.01
C SER A 35 10.46 -18.94 -3.18
N PRO A 36 9.23 -19.44 -3.44
CA PRO A 36 8.03 -18.61 -3.44
C PRO A 36 7.82 -17.91 -2.09
N GLU A 37 8.09 -18.59 -0.98
CA GLU A 37 7.96 -18.05 0.38
C GLU A 37 8.91 -16.87 0.62
N ALA A 38 10.16 -16.99 0.17
CA ALA A 38 11.15 -15.91 0.22
C ALA A 38 10.70 -14.71 -0.61
N ARG A 39 10.16 -14.94 -1.81
CA ARG A 39 9.60 -13.88 -2.66
C ARG A 39 8.49 -13.11 -1.96
N HIS A 40 7.51 -13.83 -1.44
CA HIS A 40 6.35 -13.24 -0.76
C HIS A 40 6.77 -12.47 0.50
N THR A 41 7.70 -13.03 1.28
CA THR A 41 8.22 -12.40 2.49
C THR A 41 9.00 -11.12 2.18
N LEU A 42 9.94 -11.15 1.23
CA LEU A 42 10.77 -9.98 0.90
C LEU A 42 9.95 -8.84 0.28
N LEU A 43 8.98 -9.16 -0.57
CA LEU A 43 8.02 -8.19 -1.11
C LEU A 43 7.20 -7.53 0.00
N ALA A 44 6.63 -8.34 0.90
CA ALA A 44 5.82 -7.86 2.01
C ALA A 44 6.64 -7.03 3.00
N THR A 45 7.84 -7.49 3.38
CA THR A 45 8.77 -6.74 4.23
C THR A 45 9.12 -5.39 3.61
N GLY A 46 9.48 -5.36 2.32
CA GLY A 46 9.79 -4.12 1.62
C GLY A 46 8.62 -3.14 1.59
N ALA A 47 7.42 -3.63 1.28
CA ALA A 47 6.19 -2.83 1.28
C ALA A 47 5.86 -2.27 2.69
N ALA A 48 5.98 -3.10 3.73
CA ALA A 48 5.78 -2.70 5.13
C ALA A 48 6.76 -1.62 5.57
N SER A 49 8.05 -1.80 5.24
CA SER A 49 9.10 -0.83 5.55
C SER A 49 8.84 0.51 4.86
N GLY A 50 8.43 0.48 3.59
CA GLY A 50 8.03 1.68 2.84
C GLY A 50 6.89 2.43 3.52
N LEU A 51 5.83 1.73 3.91
CA LEU A 51 4.68 2.33 4.62
C LEU A 51 5.07 2.87 6.00
N SER A 52 5.88 2.13 6.76
CA SER A 52 6.37 2.55 8.08
C SER A 52 7.12 3.87 8.00
N VAL A 53 8.01 4.02 7.03
CA VAL A 53 8.78 5.27 6.81
C VAL A 53 7.89 6.39 6.31
N ALA A 54 6.88 6.06 5.51
CA ALA A 54 5.93 7.01 4.98
C ALA A 54 5.01 7.62 6.07
N PHE A 55 4.81 6.94 7.21
CA PHE A 55 4.07 7.50 8.34
C PHE A 55 4.85 7.64 9.66
N ASN A 56 6.16 7.36 9.67
CA ASN A 56 6.93 7.21 10.92
C ASN A 56 6.22 6.29 11.94
N ALA A 57 5.53 5.25 11.44
CA ALA A 57 4.59 4.42 12.19
C ALA A 57 4.89 2.94 11.94
N PRO A 58 5.87 2.34 12.64
CA PRO A 58 6.31 0.96 12.38
C PRO A 58 5.20 -0.07 12.59
N LEU A 59 4.37 0.10 13.63
CA LEU A 59 3.27 -0.83 13.90
C LEU A 59 2.19 -0.78 12.82
N ALA A 60 1.89 0.41 12.27
CA ALA A 60 0.93 0.56 11.18
C ALA A 60 1.40 -0.16 9.92
N GLY A 61 2.70 -0.06 9.57
CA GLY A 61 3.28 -0.76 8.44
C GLY A 61 3.16 -2.29 8.54
N ILE A 62 3.36 -2.83 9.74
CA ILE A 62 3.26 -4.27 10.01
C ILE A 62 1.81 -4.74 9.98
N LEU A 63 0.90 -4.02 10.64
CA LEU A 63 -0.52 -4.35 10.68
C LEU A 63 -1.14 -4.30 9.27
N PHE A 64 -0.77 -3.30 8.47
CA PHE A 64 -1.22 -3.20 7.08
C PHE A 64 -0.89 -4.45 6.26
N ILE A 65 0.32 -5.01 6.42
CA ILE A 65 0.64 -6.28 5.75
C ILE A 65 -0.20 -7.43 6.29
N ILE A 66 -0.41 -7.52 7.61
CA ILE A 66 -1.13 -8.66 8.23
C ILE A 66 -2.64 -8.62 7.96
N GLU A 67 -3.22 -7.44 7.77
CA GLU A 67 -4.65 -7.23 7.60
C GLU A 67 -5.02 -7.10 6.12
N GLU A 68 -4.45 -6.12 5.41
CA GLU A 68 -4.86 -5.77 4.04
C GLU A 68 -4.18 -6.64 2.99
N MET A 69 -2.88 -6.90 3.13
CA MET A 69 -2.13 -7.68 2.14
C MET A 69 -2.27 -9.19 2.35
N ARG A 70 -2.94 -9.63 3.43
CA ARG A 70 -3.02 -11.05 3.80
C ARG A 70 -3.52 -12.00 2.71
N PRO A 71 -4.57 -11.65 1.94
CA PRO A 71 -5.08 -12.54 0.89
C PRO A 71 -4.08 -12.80 -0.23
N GLN A 72 -3.07 -11.94 -0.42
CA GLN A 72 -2.10 -12.02 -1.52
C GLN A 72 -0.81 -12.77 -1.17
N PHE A 73 -0.53 -13.02 0.12
CA PHE A 73 0.71 -13.65 0.59
C PHE A 73 0.40 -14.86 1.49
N ARG A 74 1.00 -16.02 1.22
CA ARG A 74 0.86 -17.18 2.13
C ARG A 74 1.69 -16.93 3.40
N TYR A 75 1.04 -16.76 4.55
CA TYR A 75 1.73 -16.46 5.82
C TYR A 75 2.39 -17.70 6.39
N ASN A 76 3.63 -17.51 6.82
CA ASN A 76 4.30 -18.37 7.77
C ASN A 76 4.80 -17.49 8.92
N LEU A 77 4.91 -18.03 10.14
CA LEU A 77 5.39 -17.29 11.32
C LEU A 77 6.78 -16.68 11.09
N ILE A 78 7.59 -17.33 10.25
CA ILE A 78 8.91 -16.87 9.80
C ILE A 78 8.80 -15.56 9.00
N SER A 79 7.75 -15.42 8.18
CA SER A 79 7.52 -14.23 7.35
C SER A 79 7.19 -13.00 8.18
N ILE A 80 6.35 -13.17 9.21
CA ILE A 80 6.01 -12.08 10.14
C ILE A 80 7.28 -11.58 10.84
N LYS A 81 8.11 -12.48 11.35
CA LYS A 81 9.40 -12.10 11.98
C LYS A 81 10.29 -11.30 11.02
N ALA A 82 10.35 -11.68 9.75
CA ALA A 82 11.13 -10.96 8.74
C ALA A 82 10.53 -9.57 8.40
N VAL A 83 9.21 -9.41 8.44
CA VAL A 83 8.56 -8.10 8.29
C VAL A 83 8.92 -7.19 9.45
N PHE A 84 8.85 -7.69 10.69
CA PHE A 84 9.24 -6.93 11.88
C PHE A 84 10.69 -6.43 11.80
N THR A 85 11.65 -7.30 11.47
CA THR A 85 13.06 -6.90 11.39
C THR A 85 13.30 -5.85 10.31
N GLY A 86 12.70 -6.00 9.12
CA GLY A 86 12.84 -5.02 8.05
C GLY A 86 12.23 -3.66 8.39
N VAL A 87 11.05 -3.64 9.04
CA VAL A 87 10.39 -2.41 9.46
C VAL A 87 11.19 -1.69 10.55
N ILE A 88 11.72 -2.42 11.54
CA ILE A 88 12.57 -1.86 12.59
C ILE A 88 13.80 -1.19 11.99
N MET A 89 14.51 -1.89 11.09
CA MET A 89 15.69 -1.34 10.42
C MET A 89 15.35 -0.08 9.62
N SER A 90 14.24 -0.10 8.88
CA SER A 90 13.81 1.06 8.09
C SER A 90 13.42 2.25 8.96
N SER A 91 12.80 1.99 10.12
CA SER A 91 12.41 3.03 11.09
C SER A 91 13.62 3.66 11.76
N ILE A 92 14.63 2.85 12.14
CA ILE A 92 15.90 3.36 12.68
C ILE A 92 16.58 4.28 11.68
N VAL A 93 16.71 3.84 10.42
CA VAL A 93 17.31 4.66 9.37
C VAL A 93 16.52 5.95 9.18
N PHE A 94 15.19 5.89 9.12
CA PHE A 94 14.36 7.09 8.98
C PHE A 94 14.58 8.10 10.11
N ARG A 95 14.65 7.63 11.37
CA ARG A 95 14.88 8.47 12.55
C ARG A 95 16.26 9.10 12.59
N ILE A 96 17.29 8.41 12.08
CA ILE A 96 18.64 8.99 11.97
C ILE A 96 18.63 10.24 11.06
N PHE A 97 17.84 10.21 9.97
CA PHE A 97 17.79 11.32 9.01
C PHE A 97 16.76 12.40 9.34
N ASN A 98 15.58 12.04 9.87
CA ASN A 98 14.47 12.97 10.09
C ASN A 98 14.26 13.32 11.58
N GLY A 99 15.05 12.73 12.48
CA GLY A 99 14.87 12.87 13.91
C GLY A 99 13.68 12.06 14.45
N GLU A 100 13.33 12.31 15.71
CA GLU A 100 12.30 11.56 16.43
C GLU A 100 10.93 12.23 16.44
N ALA A 101 10.79 13.38 15.78
CA ALA A 101 9.55 14.16 15.79
C ALA A 101 8.38 13.38 15.17
N ALA A 102 7.21 13.51 15.79
CA ALA A 102 5.97 13.00 15.23
C ALA A 102 5.58 13.82 14.00
N ILE A 103 4.99 13.19 12.99
CA ILE A 103 4.50 13.90 11.79
C ILE A 103 3.36 14.86 12.16
N ILE A 104 2.56 14.50 13.17
CA ILE A 104 1.42 15.28 13.64
C ILE A 104 1.50 15.38 15.17
N GLU A 105 1.65 16.60 15.68
CA GLU A 105 1.59 16.89 17.11
C GLU A 105 0.21 17.47 17.46
N VAL A 106 -0.64 16.65 18.09
CA VAL A 106 -2.01 17.05 18.49
C VAL A 106 -2.05 17.52 19.95
N GLY A 107 -0.95 17.38 20.70
CA GLY A 107 -0.90 17.66 22.13
C GLY A 107 -1.70 16.65 22.97
N LYS A 108 -1.99 17.01 24.22
CA LYS A 108 -2.75 16.16 25.14
C LYS A 108 -4.22 16.54 25.11
N LEU A 109 -5.04 15.66 24.53
CA LEU A 109 -6.50 15.79 24.55
C LEU A 109 -7.09 15.35 25.90
N SER A 110 -8.30 15.84 26.20
CA SER A 110 -9.05 15.41 27.38
C SER A 110 -9.47 13.94 27.28
N ASN A 111 -9.54 13.25 28.41
CA ASN A 111 -10.05 11.87 28.45
C ASN A 111 -11.51 11.81 27.97
N ALA A 112 -11.86 10.76 27.23
CA ALA A 112 -13.22 10.50 26.79
C ALA A 112 -13.99 9.71 27.87
N PRO A 113 -14.96 10.30 28.57
CA PRO A 113 -15.76 9.57 29.56
C PRO A 113 -16.68 8.55 28.87
N VAL A 114 -16.97 7.44 29.56
CA VAL A 114 -17.69 6.27 29.02
C VAL A 114 -19.07 6.65 28.46
N ASN A 115 -19.73 7.66 29.04
CA ASN A 115 -21.02 8.18 28.59
C ASN A 115 -20.96 8.88 27.21
N THR A 116 -19.78 9.19 26.68
CA THR A 116 -19.61 9.78 25.34
C THR A 116 -19.27 8.75 24.27
N LEU A 117 -19.04 7.48 24.63
CA LEU A 117 -18.65 6.43 23.68
C LEU A 117 -19.69 6.19 22.58
N TRP A 118 -20.97 6.39 22.86
CA TRP A 118 -22.03 6.24 21.85
C TRP A 118 -21.90 7.27 20.71
N LEU A 119 -21.32 8.46 20.96
CA LEU A 119 -21.06 9.46 19.92
C LEU A 119 -20.03 8.95 18.90
N TYR A 120 -19.00 8.23 19.36
CA TYR A 120 -18.01 7.61 18.47
C TYR A 120 -18.62 6.47 17.64
N LEU A 121 -19.62 5.76 18.18
CA LEU A 121 -20.37 4.75 17.44
C LEU A 121 -21.21 5.38 16.32
N VAL A 122 -21.93 6.48 16.62
CA VAL A 122 -22.68 7.24 15.62
C VAL A 122 -21.75 7.78 14.53
N LEU A 123 -20.60 8.33 14.92
CA LEU A 123 -19.58 8.80 13.98
C LEU A 123 -19.06 7.65 13.10
N GLY A 124 -18.80 6.48 13.68
CA GLY A 124 -18.41 5.28 12.96
C GLY A 124 -19.46 4.81 11.94
N MET A 125 -20.75 4.87 12.30
CA MET A 125 -21.85 4.59 11.36
C MET A 125 -21.88 5.59 10.20
N LEU A 126 -21.69 6.88 10.47
CA LEU A 126 -21.64 7.91 9.43
C LEU A 126 -20.49 7.65 8.44
N PHE A 127 -19.28 7.36 8.93
CA PHE A 127 -18.15 7.00 8.07
C PHE A 127 -18.36 5.66 7.35
N GLY A 128 -19.00 4.69 7.99
CA GLY A 128 -19.36 3.41 7.40
C GLY A 128 -20.34 3.55 6.22
N CYS A 129 -21.30 4.47 6.31
CA CYS A 129 -22.20 4.79 5.19
C CYS A 129 -21.50 5.62 4.09
N PHE A 130 -20.61 6.54 4.47
CA PHE A 130 -19.91 7.40 3.52
C PHE A 130 -18.81 6.66 2.73
N GLY A 131 -18.18 5.64 3.33
CA GLY A 131 -17.10 4.87 2.71
C GLY A 131 -17.47 4.27 1.35
N PRO A 132 -18.58 3.50 1.22
CA PRO A 132 -19.04 2.97 -0.06
C PRO A 132 -19.34 4.05 -1.10
N LEU A 133 -19.92 5.18 -0.68
CA LEU A 133 -20.18 6.32 -1.57
C LEU A 133 -18.88 6.90 -2.11
N PHE A 134 -17.89 7.13 -1.24
CA PHE A 134 -16.57 7.61 -1.65
C PHE A 134 -15.89 6.63 -2.62
N ASN A 135 -15.92 5.33 -2.33
CA ASN A 135 -15.36 4.31 -3.22
C ASN A 135 -16.03 4.33 -4.61
N PHE A 136 -17.36 4.44 -4.65
CA PHE A 136 -18.10 4.58 -5.89
C PHE A 136 -17.68 5.83 -6.67
N LEU A 137 -17.55 6.99 -6.02
CA LEU A 137 -17.14 8.24 -6.66
C LEU A 137 -15.72 8.15 -7.23
N VAL A 138 -14.79 7.52 -6.51
CA VAL A 138 -13.42 7.31 -6.98
C VAL A 138 -13.42 6.46 -8.26
N LEU A 139 -14.11 5.32 -8.26
CA LEU A 139 -14.19 4.44 -9.43
C LEU A 139 -14.87 5.13 -10.62
N ARG A 140 -15.96 5.87 -10.37
CA ARG A 140 -16.64 6.64 -11.42
C ARG A 140 -15.77 7.74 -12.02
N THR A 141 -14.98 8.40 -11.19
CA THR A 141 -14.04 9.43 -11.65
C THR A 141 -12.92 8.82 -12.49
N GLN A 142 -12.42 7.65 -12.10
CA GLN A 142 -11.44 6.90 -12.90
C GLN A 142 -12.03 6.51 -14.27
N ASP A 143 -13.25 5.98 -14.32
CA ASP A 143 -13.93 5.63 -15.56
C ASP A 143 -14.14 6.86 -16.47
N LEU A 144 -14.59 7.98 -15.90
CA LEU A 144 -14.79 9.23 -16.63
C LEU A 144 -13.47 9.74 -17.20
N PHE A 145 -12.41 9.72 -16.40
CA PHE A 145 -11.07 10.12 -16.82
C PHE A 145 -10.56 9.24 -17.97
N GLN A 146 -10.79 7.92 -17.90
CA GLN A 146 -10.45 7.00 -18.98
C GLN A 146 -11.25 7.26 -20.26
N ARG A 147 -12.54 7.62 -20.15
CA ARG A 147 -13.39 7.99 -21.30
C ARG A 147 -12.90 9.26 -21.98
N ILE A 148 -12.50 10.27 -21.20
CA ILE A 148 -11.95 11.53 -21.74
C ILE A 148 -10.69 11.27 -22.58
N HIS A 149 -9.82 10.36 -22.14
CA HIS A 149 -8.57 10.04 -22.85
C HIS A 149 -8.70 8.88 -23.85
N GLY A 150 -9.87 8.25 -23.96
CA GLY A 150 -10.20 7.22 -24.94
C GLY A 150 -9.25 6.00 -24.96
N GLY A 151 -8.55 5.71 -23.86
CA GLY A 151 -7.51 4.67 -23.79
C GLY A 151 -6.25 4.96 -24.65
N ASN A 152 -6.12 6.15 -25.24
CA ASN A 152 -5.03 6.49 -26.16
C ASN A 152 -3.85 7.16 -25.43
N ILE A 153 -3.23 6.42 -24.51
CA ILE A 153 -2.01 6.83 -23.78
C ILE A 153 -0.76 6.91 -24.68
N LYS A 154 -0.84 6.50 -25.96
CA LYS A 154 0.29 6.59 -26.91
C LYS A 154 0.76 8.02 -27.20
N LYS A 155 -0.11 9.04 -27.05
CA LYS A 155 0.27 10.43 -27.30
C LYS A 155 1.09 11.08 -26.16
N TRP A 156 1.18 10.43 -25.00
CA TRP A 156 1.79 10.99 -23.79
C TRP A 156 3.03 10.20 -23.32
N GLY A 157 3.75 9.54 -24.23
CA GLY A 157 5.10 9.03 -24.00
C GLY A 157 5.28 7.91 -22.96
N VAL A 158 4.22 7.38 -22.36
CA VAL A 158 4.31 6.28 -21.39
C VAL A 158 3.85 4.97 -22.05
N ASP A 159 4.75 4.33 -22.81
CA ASP A 159 4.54 2.99 -23.34
C ASP A 159 4.76 1.94 -22.23
N TRP A 160 3.70 1.59 -21.50
CA TRP A 160 3.69 0.54 -20.47
C TRP A 160 3.73 -0.88 -21.05
N ARG A 161 4.54 -1.14 -22.09
CA ARG A 161 4.83 -2.52 -22.53
C ARG A 161 5.74 -3.23 -21.52
N ILE A 162 5.24 -3.42 -20.29
CA ILE A 162 5.72 -4.50 -19.44
C ILE A 162 5.40 -5.80 -20.17
N ASN A 163 6.48 -6.48 -20.51
CA ASN A 163 6.58 -7.83 -21.01
C ASN A 163 5.46 -8.76 -20.51
N ARG A 164 4.44 -9.00 -21.36
CA ARG A 164 3.34 -9.97 -21.13
C ARG A 164 3.83 -11.39 -20.80
N ARG A 165 5.11 -11.71 -20.97
CA ARG A 165 5.69 -13.00 -20.53
C ARG A 165 5.78 -13.10 -19.00
N ALA A 166 5.96 -12.00 -18.26
CA ALA A 166 6.03 -12.01 -16.79
C ALA A 166 4.66 -12.27 -16.14
N LEU A 167 3.57 -11.80 -16.77
CA LEU A 167 2.19 -12.04 -16.33
C LEU A 167 1.75 -13.51 -16.57
N ARG A 168 2.25 -14.15 -17.64
CA ARG A 168 1.99 -15.58 -17.90
C ARG A 168 2.62 -16.50 -16.85
N SER A 169 3.78 -16.16 -16.29
CA SER A 169 4.38 -16.92 -15.18
C SER A 169 3.67 -16.73 -13.84
N ALA A 170 2.74 -15.76 -13.73
CA ALA A 170 2.02 -15.43 -12.50
C ALA A 170 0.57 -15.97 -12.46
N GLY A 171 0.13 -16.75 -13.45
CA GLY A 171 -1.19 -17.39 -13.41
C GLY A 171 -2.40 -16.44 -13.44
N ALA A 172 -2.20 -15.17 -13.82
CA ALA A 172 -3.25 -14.14 -13.80
C ALA A 172 -4.16 -14.14 -15.07
N ASP A 173 -4.04 -15.16 -15.94
CA ASP A 173 -4.85 -15.27 -17.17
C ASP A 173 -6.32 -15.65 -16.90
N ALA A 174 -6.68 -16.06 -15.68
CA ALA A 174 -8.05 -16.41 -15.30
C ALA A 174 -8.95 -15.18 -15.03
N ALA A 175 -8.38 -14.03 -14.67
CA ALA A 175 -9.18 -12.84 -14.32
C ALA A 175 -9.63 -12.00 -15.54
N LEU A 176 -9.07 -12.28 -16.73
CA LEU A 176 -9.33 -11.50 -17.95
C LEU A 176 -10.09 -12.30 -19.03
N ARG A 177 -10.49 -13.54 -18.73
CA ARG A 177 -11.27 -14.39 -19.65
C ARG A 177 -12.55 -14.90 -18.98
N GLY A 178 -13.60 -14.11 -19.06
CA GLY A 178 -14.97 -14.51 -18.70
C GLY A 178 -15.53 -13.63 -17.57
N GLY A 179 -16.38 -12.64 -17.81
CA GLY A 179 -17.33 -12.54 -18.92
C GLY A 179 -18.51 -13.51 -18.76
N ARG A 180 -18.81 -13.99 -17.55
CA ARG A 180 -20.07 -14.67 -17.19
C ARG A 180 -20.26 -14.69 -15.67
N TRP A 181 -21.10 -13.80 -15.17
CA TRP A 181 -21.71 -13.92 -13.85
C TRP A 181 -23.01 -14.72 -14.00
N LEU A 182 -22.90 -16.04 -13.85
CA LEU A 182 -23.92 -16.97 -13.38
C LEU A 182 -23.18 -18.12 -12.69
#